data_AF-A0A3P7EEK8-F1
#
_entry.id   AF-A0A3P7EEK8-F1
#
_cell.length_a   1.000
_cell.length_b   1.000
_cell.length_c   1.000
_cell.angle_alpha   90.00
_cell.angle_beta   90.00
_cell.angle_gamma   90.00
#
_symmetry.space_group_name_H-M   'P 1'
#
loop_
_entity.id
_entity.type
_entity.pdbx_description
1 polymer ?
#
loop_
_entity_poly.entity_id
_entity_poly.type
_entity_poly.pdbx_seq_one_letter_code
_entity_poly.pdbx_strand_id
1 'polypeptide(L)'
;MNKVPEVDLEKLSIVQNQQEEKQREISYAKYAFNEFLSNRIGPRRKIPDTRHYLCLNESYSEELPAASIIICYYNEASSALIRMVNSILDRTPSNLVNEILLVNDCSDLDNASDVAIRAYAHENWNIDVVKMLNTEKNEGLVRAKIFGAQHATGEVLVFLDSHCEVNERWLEPLLDRIVADRHTVVCPVIDIIDADTLKYIESPVCKGGMSWSLAFKWDYFPPSYFDEPKQYVRPVKSPTMAG
;
A
#
# COMPACT_ATOMS: atom_id res chain seq x y z
N MET A 1 -11.02 -2.48 -20.17
CA MET A 1 -9.91 -2.22 -19.23
C MET A 1 -8.90 -1.34 -19.94
N ASN A 2 -8.82 -0.06 -19.56
CA ASN A 2 -7.77 0.82 -20.07
C ASN A 2 -6.42 0.20 -19.69
N LYS A 3 -5.52 0.01 -20.66
CA LYS A 3 -4.18 -0.51 -20.37
C LYS A 3 -3.53 0.44 -19.37
N VAL A 4 -3.09 -0.09 -18.23
CA VAL A 4 -2.33 0.66 -17.23
C VAL A 4 -1.07 1.20 -17.91
N PRO A 5 -0.79 2.52 -17.83
CA PRO A 5 0.28 3.13 -18.62
C PRO A 5 1.66 2.69 -18.12
N GLU A 6 2.56 2.46 -19.06
CA GLU A 6 3.99 2.34 -18.78
C GLU A 6 4.58 3.76 -18.71
N VAL A 7 5.27 4.06 -17.62
CA VAL A 7 5.70 5.41 -17.29
C VAL A 7 7.22 5.47 -17.24
N ASP A 8 7.81 6.36 -18.02
CA ASP A 8 9.24 6.68 -17.98
C ASP A 8 9.51 7.67 -16.85
N LEU A 9 9.89 7.14 -15.67
CA LEU A 9 10.15 7.94 -14.47
C LEU A 9 11.33 8.89 -14.66
N GLU A 10 12.34 8.51 -15.44
CA GLU A 10 13.51 9.35 -15.68
C GLU A 10 13.12 10.57 -16.49
N LYS A 11 12.34 10.37 -17.57
CA LYS A 11 11.79 11.48 -18.35
C LYS A 11 10.85 12.38 -17.55
N LEU A 12 9.96 11.82 -16.73
CA LEU A 12 9.03 12.60 -15.90
C LEU A 12 9.73 13.33 -14.75
N SER A 13 10.89 12.87 -14.30
CA SER A 13 11.67 13.52 -13.25
C SER A 13 12.38 14.81 -13.70
N ILE A 14 12.48 15.06 -15.02
CA ILE A 14 13.19 16.22 -15.57
C ILE A 14 12.49 17.52 -15.16
N VAL A 15 13.19 18.34 -14.39
CA VAL A 15 12.76 19.69 -14.03
C VAL A 15 13.13 20.65 -15.17
N GLN A 16 12.13 21.32 -15.73
CA GLN A 16 12.29 22.13 -16.95
C GLN A 16 12.69 23.58 -16.67
N ASN A 17 12.33 24.12 -15.51
CA ASN A 17 12.55 25.53 -15.17
C ASN A 17 12.60 25.75 -13.65
N GLN A 18 12.95 26.97 -13.23
CA GLN A 18 13.05 27.34 -11.82
C GLN A 18 11.72 27.28 -11.04
N GLN A 19 10.58 27.44 -11.72
CA GLN A 19 9.27 27.34 -11.06
C GLN A 19 8.97 25.89 -10.67
N GLU A 20 9.26 24.95 -11.57
CA GLU A 20 9.15 23.52 -11.30
C GLU A 20 10.10 23.05 -10.19
N GLU A 21 11.33 23.56 -10.19
CA GLU A 21 12.30 23.27 -9.12
C GLU A 21 11.76 23.70 -7.76
N LYS A 22 11.24 24.93 -7.67
CA LYS A 22 10.63 25.46 -6.45
C LYS A 22 9.38 24.68 -6.04
N GLN A 23 8.56 24.26 -7.00
CA GLN A 23 7.40 23.42 -6.71
C GLN A 23 7.82 22.07 -6.13
N ARG A 24 8.86 21.45 -6.70
CA ARG A 24 9.44 20.21 -6.18
C ARG A 24 9.90 20.39 -4.73
N GLU A 25 10.69 21.42 -4.44
CA GLU A 25 11.17 21.72 -3.07
C GLU A 25 10.03 21.92 -2.07
N ILE A 26 9.01 22.72 -2.42
CA ILE A 26 7.84 22.95 -1.57
C ILE A 26 7.08 21.64 -1.33
N SER A 27 6.88 20.84 -2.39
CA SER A 27 6.17 19.57 -2.30
C SER A 27 6.89 18.56 -1.41
N TYR A 28 8.23 18.53 -1.50
CA TYR A 28 9.07 17.64 -0.69
C TYR A 28 9.09 18.08 0.79
N ALA A 29 9.13 19.39 1.06
CA ALA A 29 9.03 19.90 2.42
C ALA A 29 7.65 19.61 3.05
N LYS A 30 6.60 19.51 2.22
CA LYS A 30 5.21 19.28 2.65
C LYS A 30 4.92 17.80 2.93
N TYR A 31 5.34 16.90 2.04
CA TYR A 31 4.97 15.48 2.09
C TYR A 31 6.14 14.52 2.38
N ALA A 32 7.38 15.03 2.46
CA ALA A 32 8.60 14.24 2.64
C ALA A 32 8.91 13.23 1.51
N PHE A 33 8.36 13.44 0.32
CA PHE A 33 8.71 12.72 -0.91
C PHE A 33 8.48 13.59 -2.15
N ASN A 34 8.91 13.13 -3.32
CA ASN A 34 8.79 13.84 -4.60
C ASN A 34 7.34 13.82 -5.14
N GLU A 35 6.44 14.53 -4.48
CA GLU A 35 5.03 14.65 -4.87
C GLU A 35 4.86 15.30 -6.25
N PHE A 36 5.77 16.20 -6.64
CA PHE A 36 5.84 16.75 -7.99
C PHE A 36 5.95 15.65 -9.07
N LEU A 37 6.85 14.69 -8.89
CA LEU A 37 6.94 13.53 -9.78
C LEU A 37 5.71 12.63 -9.66
N SER A 38 5.18 12.43 -8.45
CA SER A 38 3.95 11.67 -8.23
C SER A 38 2.78 12.23 -9.05
N ASN A 39 2.58 13.55 -9.07
CA ASN A 39 1.54 14.17 -9.87
C ASN A 39 1.72 13.92 -11.37
N ARG A 40 2.97 13.92 -11.87
CA ARG A 40 3.29 13.65 -13.28
C ARG A 40 3.05 12.20 -13.70
N ILE A 41 3.23 11.24 -12.79
CA ILE A 41 2.90 9.83 -13.03
C ILE A 41 1.39 9.67 -13.27
N GLY A 42 0.58 10.45 -12.55
CA GLY A 42 -0.87 10.36 -12.59
C GLY A 42 -1.44 9.22 -11.72
N PRO A 43 -2.73 8.89 -11.91
CA PRO A 43 -3.50 8.06 -10.98
C PRO A 43 -3.27 6.56 -11.16
N ARG A 44 -2.59 6.12 -12.22
CA ARG A 44 -2.30 4.71 -12.52
C ARG A 44 -0.92 4.60 -13.18
N ARG A 45 -0.16 3.56 -12.84
CA ARG A 45 1.08 3.16 -13.52
C ARG A 45 1.32 1.67 -13.44
N LYS A 46 2.10 1.15 -14.37
CA LYS A 46 2.64 -0.20 -14.30
C LYS A 46 3.82 -0.22 -13.33
N ILE A 47 3.86 -1.22 -12.45
CA ILE A 47 4.99 -1.53 -11.57
C ILE A 47 5.56 -2.90 -11.97
N PRO A 48 6.84 -3.20 -11.68
CA PRO A 48 7.40 -4.53 -11.91
C PRO A 48 6.75 -5.58 -10.99
N ASP A 49 6.61 -6.80 -11.51
CA ASP A 49 6.31 -7.97 -10.69
C ASP A 49 7.60 -8.39 -9.97
N THR A 50 7.69 -8.07 -8.69
CA THR A 50 8.88 -8.30 -7.84
C THR A 50 8.83 -9.63 -7.10
N ARG A 51 7.78 -10.44 -7.33
CA ARG A 51 7.68 -11.75 -6.69
C ARG A 51 8.77 -12.67 -7.22
N HIS A 52 9.28 -13.53 -6.35
CA HIS A 52 10.14 -14.61 -6.80
C HIS A 52 9.40 -15.48 -7.84
N TYR A 53 10.06 -15.86 -8.94
CA TYR A 53 9.41 -16.54 -10.07
C TYR A 53 8.68 -17.84 -9.68
N LEU A 54 9.09 -18.49 -8.59
CA LEU A 54 8.43 -19.68 -8.05
C LEU A 54 7.03 -19.39 -7.49
N CYS A 55 6.71 -18.16 -7.08
CA CYS A 55 5.37 -17.76 -6.62
C CYS A 55 4.30 -17.94 -7.72
N LEU A 56 4.70 -17.95 -8.99
CA LEU A 56 3.79 -18.18 -10.13
C LEU A 56 3.21 -19.60 -10.14
N ASN A 57 3.90 -20.55 -9.51
CA ASN A 57 3.50 -21.96 -9.44
C ASN A 57 2.69 -22.29 -8.18
N GLU A 58 2.54 -21.34 -7.26
CA GLU A 58 1.72 -21.53 -6.05
C GLU A 58 0.23 -21.44 -6.40
N SER A 59 -0.55 -22.31 -5.76
CA SER A 59 -2.02 -22.36 -5.86
C SER A 59 -2.63 -22.09 -4.49
N TYR A 60 -3.72 -21.34 -4.44
CA TYR A 60 -4.45 -20.98 -3.22
C TYR A 60 -5.84 -21.59 -3.24
N SER A 61 -6.51 -21.61 -2.09
CA SER A 61 -7.91 -22.03 -1.99
C SER A 61 -8.80 -21.27 -2.99
N GLU A 62 -9.79 -21.96 -3.58
CA GLU A 62 -10.81 -21.30 -4.42
C GLU A 62 -11.79 -20.48 -3.57
N GLU A 63 -12.01 -20.89 -2.32
CA GLU A 63 -12.87 -20.23 -1.35
C GLU A 63 -12.01 -19.38 -0.39
N LEU A 64 -11.70 -18.16 -0.83
CA LEU A 64 -11.04 -17.15 0.01
C LEU A 64 -12.08 -16.13 0.53
N PRO A 65 -11.98 -15.69 1.79
CA PRO A 65 -12.88 -14.71 2.37
C PRO A 65 -12.71 -13.33 1.74
N ALA A 66 -13.77 -12.54 1.71
CA ALA A 66 -13.67 -11.15 1.27
C ALA A 66 -13.11 -10.27 2.40
N ALA A 67 -12.18 -9.37 2.07
CA ALA A 67 -11.49 -8.52 3.02
C ALA A 67 -12.00 -7.07 3.00
N SER A 68 -12.09 -6.45 4.18
CA SER A 68 -12.20 -4.99 4.31
C SER A 68 -10.80 -4.39 4.40
N ILE A 69 -10.42 -3.60 3.39
CA ILE A 69 -9.13 -2.93 3.31
C ILE A 69 -9.26 -1.56 3.96
N ILE A 70 -8.49 -1.29 5.01
CA ILE A 70 -8.53 -0.07 5.81
C ILE A 70 -7.27 0.74 5.54
N ILE A 71 -7.46 1.96 5.04
CA ILE A 71 -6.38 2.90 4.71
C ILE A 71 -6.61 4.16 5.54
N CYS A 72 -5.79 4.35 6.56
CA CYS A 72 -5.81 5.56 7.37
C CYS A 72 -4.87 6.58 6.75
N TYR A 73 -5.30 7.84 6.66
CA TYR A 73 -4.48 8.91 6.13
C TYR A 73 -4.68 10.22 6.90
N TYR A 74 -3.62 11.01 6.99
CA TYR A 74 -3.61 12.34 7.56
C TYR A 74 -2.67 13.21 6.74
N ASN A 75 -3.22 14.25 6.09
CA ASN A 75 -2.48 15.15 5.21
C ASN A 75 -1.72 14.45 4.06
N GLU A 76 -2.26 13.33 3.57
CA GLU A 76 -1.63 12.55 2.50
C GLU A 76 -1.74 13.27 1.14
N ALA A 77 -0.71 13.12 0.31
CA ALA A 77 -0.75 13.63 -1.05
C ALA A 77 -1.83 12.92 -1.87
N SER A 78 -2.71 13.68 -2.52
CA SER A 78 -3.83 13.12 -3.29
C SER A 78 -3.36 12.15 -4.38
N SER A 79 -2.24 12.43 -5.05
CA SER A 79 -1.68 11.56 -6.08
C SER A 79 -1.17 10.21 -5.56
N ALA A 80 -0.63 10.17 -4.33
CA ALA A 80 -0.20 8.92 -3.71
C ALA A 80 -1.41 8.06 -3.32
N LEU A 81 -2.37 8.64 -2.60
CA LEU A 81 -3.56 7.91 -2.14
C LEU A 81 -4.44 7.42 -3.30
N ILE A 82 -4.67 8.27 -4.32
CA ILE A 82 -5.45 7.88 -5.50
C ILE A 82 -4.78 6.72 -6.23
N ARG A 83 -3.44 6.77 -6.40
CA ARG A 83 -2.69 5.72 -7.08
C ARG A 83 -2.73 4.41 -6.31
N MET A 84 -2.62 4.47 -4.98
CA MET A 84 -2.75 3.31 -4.11
C MET A 84 -4.11 2.64 -4.26
N VAL A 85 -5.21 3.40 -4.15
CA VAL A 85 -6.56 2.86 -4.26
C VAL A 85 -6.80 2.26 -5.64
N ASN A 86 -6.37 2.93 -6.70
CA ASN A 86 -6.45 2.38 -8.04
C ASN A 86 -5.59 1.11 -8.19
N SER A 87 -4.41 1.04 -7.57
CA SER A 87 -3.58 -0.16 -7.57
C SER A 87 -4.32 -1.35 -6.94
N ILE A 88 -5.04 -1.12 -5.84
CA ILE A 88 -5.84 -2.15 -5.18
C ILE A 88 -6.98 -2.60 -6.10
N LEU A 89 -7.74 -1.66 -6.65
CA LEU A 89 -8.87 -1.96 -7.55
C LEU A 89 -8.42 -2.68 -8.83
N ASP A 90 -7.25 -2.32 -9.37
CA ASP A 90 -6.76 -2.88 -10.63
C ASP A 90 -6.10 -4.26 -10.44
N ARG A 91 -5.54 -4.57 -9.26
CA ARG A 91 -4.73 -5.79 -9.00
C ARG A 91 -5.32 -6.78 -8.00
N THR A 92 -6.55 -6.56 -7.55
CA THR A 92 -7.23 -7.46 -6.61
C THR A 92 -8.48 -8.03 -7.27
N PRO A 93 -8.69 -9.36 -7.27
CA PRO A 93 -9.95 -9.94 -7.72
C PRO A 93 -11.14 -9.32 -6.98
N SER A 94 -12.17 -8.89 -7.70
CA SER A 94 -13.26 -8.10 -7.13
C SER A 94 -14.07 -8.85 -6.07
N ASN A 95 -14.08 -10.18 -6.11
CA ASN A 95 -14.71 -11.02 -5.09
C ASN A 95 -13.96 -11.06 -3.75
N LEU A 96 -12.68 -10.63 -3.72
CA LEU A 96 -11.87 -10.59 -2.49
C LEU A 96 -11.91 -9.21 -1.82
N VAL A 97 -12.45 -8.19 -2.47
CA VAL A 97 -12.61 -6.84 -1.91
C VAL A 97 -14.05 -6.68 -1.44
N ASN A 98 -14.28 -6.81 -0.13
CA ASN A 98 -15.58 -6.50 0.46
C ASN A 98 -15.82 -4.98 0.41
N GLU A 99 -14.83 -4.21 0.87
CA GLU A 99 -14.83 -2.74 0.82
C GLU A 99 -13.41 -2.20 1.04
N ILE A 100 -13.19 -0.96 0.64
CA ILE A 100 -12.01 -0.15 0.92
C ILE A 100 -12.48 1.05 1.76
N LEU A 101 -12.06 1.09 3.02
CA LEU A 101 -12.35 2.18 3.95
C LEU A 101 -11.19 3.17 3.96
N LEU A 102 -11.41 4.34 3.36
CA LEU A 102 -10.50 5.48 3.44
C LEU A 102 -10.84 6.30 4.68
N VAL A 103 -10.04 6.13 5.74
CA VAL A 103 -10.23 6.81 7.02
C VAL A 103 -9.36 8.07 7.05
N ASN A 104 -9.98 9.24 6.84
CA ASN A 104 -9.35 10.53 7.05
C ASN A 104 -9.25 10.81 8.54
N ASP A 105 -8.04 10.81 9.10
CA ASP A 105 -7.80 11.11 10.51
C ASP A 105 -7.81 12.63 10.79
N CYS A 106 -8.85 13.32 10.32
CA CYS A 106 -9.05 14.76 10.41
C CYS A 106 -7.84 15.57 9.88
N SER A 107 -7.46 15.32 8.62
CA SER A 107 -6.48 16.13 7.87
C SER A 107 -6.78 17.62 8.02
N ASP A 108 -5.78 18.40 8.41
CA ASP A 108 -5.89 19.82 8.79
C ASP A 108 -5.09 20.75 7.88
N LEU A 109 -4.31 20.17 6.98
CA LEU A 109 -3.56 20.90 5.98
C LEU A 109 -4.49 21.23 4.81
N ASP A 110 -4.28 22.40 4.18
CA ASP A 110 -5.09 22.96 3.08
C ASP A 110 -6.01 21.91 2.41
N ASN A 111 -7.32 21.99 2.64
CA ASN A 111 -8.30 20.94 2.24
C ASN A 111 -8.25 20.54 0.75
N ALA A 112 -7.42 21.18 -0.07
CA ALA A 112 -7.11 20.85 -1.46
C ALA A 112 -6.84 19.35 -1.69
N SER A 113 -6.06 18.68 -0.84
CA SER A 113 -5.79 17.23 -1.05
C SER A 113 -7.04 16.39 -0.86
N ASP A 114 -7.79 16.58 0.23
CA ASP A 114 -9.04 15.85 0.50
C ASP A 114 -10.12 16.18 -0.54
N VAL A 115 -10.23 17.44 -0.97
CA VAL A 115 -11.12 17.86 -2.07
C VAL A 115 -10.77 17.16 -3.37
N ALA A 116 -9.49 17.06 -3.72
CA ALA A 116 -9.04 16.36 -4.93
C ALA A 116 -9.32 14.86 -4.85
N ILE A 117 -9.12 14.23 -3.68
CA ILE A 117 -9.44 12.82 -3.46
C ILE A 117 -10.94 12.58 -3.62
N ARG A 118 -11.79 13.40 -2.99
CA ARG A 118 -13.27 13.27 -3.08
C ARG A 118 -13.79 13.50 -4.49
N ALA A 119 -13.26 14.49 -5.21
CA ALA A 119 -13.61 14.74 -6.61
C ALA A 119 -13.25 13.54 -7.50
N TYR A 120 -12.02 13.02 -7.35
CA TYR A 120 -11.59 11.83 -8.08
C TYR A 120 -12.45 10.61 -7.73
N ALA A 121 -12.72 10.38 -6.45
CA ALA A 121 -13.54 9.28 -5.95
C ALA A 121 -14.95 9.29 -6.55
N HIS A 122 -15.61 10.45 -6.55
CA HIS A 122 -16.95 10.63 -7.10
C HIS A 122 -17.02 10.31 -8.61
N GLU A 123 -15.96 10.63 -9.36
CA GLU A 123 -15.91 10.39 -10.80
C GLU A 123 -15.43 8.98 -11.19
N ASN A 124 -14.61 8.32 -10.35
CA ASN A 124 -13.85 7.14 -10.76
C ASN A 124 -14.07 5.88 -9.90
N TRP A 125 -14.64 5.99 -8.69
CA TRP A 125 -14.80 4.86 -7.77
C TRP A 125 -16.27 4.54 -7.52
N ASN A 126 -16.58 3.25 -7.35
CA ASN A 126 -17.88 2.84 -6.87
C ASN A 126 -17.96 3.11 -5.36
N ILE A 127 -18.91 3.97 -4.94
CA ILE A 127 -19.11 4.35 -3.53
C ILE A 127 -19.48 3.18 -2.62
N ASP A 128 -20.05 2.10 -3.18
CA ASP A 128 -20.36 0.89 -2.42
C ASP A 128 -19.09 0.09 -2.08
N VAL A 129 -18.04 0.23 -2.91
CA VAL A 129 -16.75 -0.45 -2.74
C VAL A 129 -15.76 0.44 -1.99
N VAL A 130 -15.63 1.72 -2.36
CA VAL A 130 -14.69 2.65 -1.73
C VAL A 130 -15.45 3.68 -0.90
N LYS A 131 -15.36 3.56 0.42
CA LYS A 131 -16.07 4.40 1.39
C LYS A 131 -15.10 5.35 2.06
N MET A 132 -15.44 6.62 2.10
CA MET A 132 -14.65 7.65 2.77
C MET A 132 -15.26 7.97 4.13
N LEU A 133 -14.49 7.78 5.19
CA LEU A 133 -14.87 8.05 6.57
C LEU A 133 -13.97 9.14 7.14
N ASN A 134 -14.48 9.94 8.07
CA ASN A 134 -13.71 10.97 8.76
C ASN A 134 -13.79 10.73 10.28
N THR A 135 -12.67 10.85 10.98
CA THR A 135 -12.67 11.00 12.44
C THR A 135 -13.09 12.42 12.82
N GLU A 136 -13.63 12.62 14.03
CA GLU A 136 -14.08 13.94 14.50
C GLU A 136 -12.92 14.91 14.78
N LYS A 137 -11.74 14.36 15.05
CA LYS A 137 -10.48 15.05 15.35
C LYS A 137 -9.32 14.11 15.00
N ASN A 138 -8.11 14.63 14.94
CA ASN A 138 -6.92 13.80 14.78
C ASN A 138 -6.77 12.87 16.01
N GLU A 139 -7.05 11.59 15.82
CA GLU A 139 -7.01 10.54 16.85
C GLU A 139 -5.65 9.84 16.92
N GLY A 140 -4.85 9.93 15.85
CA GLY A 140 -3.61 9.21 15.65
C GLY A 140 -3.83 7.82 15.03
N LEU A 141 -2.79 7.33 14.34
CA LEU A 141 -2.83 6.11 13.52
C LEU A 141 -3.50 4.91 14.19
N VAL A 142 -3.16 4.62 15.45
CA VAL A 142 -3.69 3.45 16.17
C VAL A 142 -5.21 3.53 16.33
N ARG A 143 -5.71 4.71 16.73
CA ARG A 143 -7.15 4.92 16.94
C ARG A 143 -7.88 5.05 15.62
N ALA A 144 -7.27 5.65 14.60
CA ALA A 144 -7.81 5.66 13.24
C ALA A 144 -7.97 4.23 12.69
N LYS A 145 -6.99 3.33 12.92
CA LYS A 145 -7.11 1.90 12.57
C LYS A 145 -8.25 1.21 13.32
N ILE A 146 -8.40 1.46 14.63
CA ILE A 146 -9.52 0.93 15.43
C ILE A 146 -10.86 1.47 14.91
N PHE A 147 -10.95 2.76 14.61
CA PHE A 147 -12.14 3.38 14.03
C PHE A 147 -12.50 2.72 12.69
N GLY A 148 -11.53 2.52 11.79
CA GLY A 148 -11.74 1.78 10.54
C GLY A 148 -12.22 0.36 10.78
N ALA A 149 -11.62 -0.37 11.73
CA ALA A 149 -12.02 -1.73 12.08
C ALA A 149 -13.45 -1.81 12.63
N GLN A 150 -13.90 -0.81 13.39
CA GLN A 150 -15.27 -0.73 13.90
C GLN A 150 -16.33 -0.51 12.81
N HIS A 151 -15.92 0.06 11.66
CA HIS A 151 -16.81 0.31 10.52
C HIS A 151 -16.70 -0.77 9.42
N ALA A 152 -15.72 -1.67 9.53
CA ALA A 152 -15.50 -2.75 8.58
C ALA A 152 -16.51 -3.89 8.75
N THR A 153 -16.90 -4.48 7.63
CA THR A 153 -17.94 -5.52 7.52
C THR A 153 -17.44 -6.84 6.93
N GLY A 154 -16.22 -6.87 6.39
CA GLY A 154 -15.59 -8.05 5.80
C GLY A 154 -15.13 -9.06 6.84
N GLU A 155 -14.86 -10.28 6.40
CA GLU A 155 -14.44 -11.39 7.26
C GLU A 155 -12.98 -11.24 7.75
N VAL A 156 -12.15 -10.57 6.94
CA VAL A 156 -10.75 -10.28 7.23
C VAL A 156 -10.49 -8.78 7.12
N LEU A 157 -9.70 -8.25 8.07
CA LEU A 157 -9.23 -6.87 8.03
C LEU A 157 -7.83 -6.81 7.43
N VAL A 158 -7.62 -5.93 6.46
CA VAL A 158 -6.32 -5.67 5.85
C VAL A 158 -5.97 -4.21 6.04
N PHE A 159 -4.88 -3.93 6.76
CA PHE A 159 -4.41 -2.56 6.98
C PHE A 159 -3.28 -2.23 6.02
N LEU A 160 -3.37 -1.09 5.35
CA LEU A 160 -2.32 -0.56 4.48
C LEU A 160 -2.07 0.93 4.80
N ASP A 161 -0.82 1.36 4.65
CA ASP A 161 -0.45 2.78 4.74
C ASP A 161 -0.92 3.52 3.48
N SER A 162 -1.15 4.83 3.57
CA SER A 162 -1.81 5.64 2.53
C SER A 162 -0.97 5.97 1.29
N HIS A 163 0.22 5.36 1.16
CA HIS A 163 1.20 5.60 0.10
C HIS A 163 1.84 4.29 -0.42
N CYS A 164 1.05 3.23 -0.51
CA CYS A 164 1.50 1.94 -1.07
C CYS A 164 1.10 1.76 -2.55
N GLU A 165 1.77 0.84 -3.25
CA GLU A 165 1.26 0.24 -4.49
C GLU A 165 1.34 -1.28 -4.37
N VAL A 166 0.20 -1.94 -4.42
CA VAL A 166 0.11 -3.39 -4.24
C VAL A 166 0.59 -4.14 -5.48
N ASN A 167 1.27 -5.27 -5.29
CA ASN A 167 1.80 -6.10 -6.38
C ASN A 167 0.77 -7.14 -6.88
N GLU A 168 1.16 -7.95 -7.86
CA GLU A 168 0.34 -8.99 -8.46
C GLU A 168 0.03 -10.13 -7.46
N ARG A 169 -1.24 -10.55 -7.37
CA ARG A 169 -1.71 -11.57 -6.40
C ARG A 169 -1.21 -11.33 -4.97
N TRP A 170 -1.22 -10.09 -4.52
CA TRP A 170 -0.70 -9.73 -3.20
C TRP A 170 -1.60 -10.22 -2.05
N LEU A 171 -2.90 -10.41 -2.29
CA LEU A 171 -3.90 -10.65 -1.25
C LEU A 171 -4.19 -12.14 -1.05
N GLU A 172 -4.28 -12.91 -2.13
CA GLU A 172 -4.60 -14.35 -2.12
C GLU A 172 -3.66 -15.16 -1.21
N PRO A 173 -2.32 -15.00 -1.25
CA PRO A 173 -1.41 -15.72 -0.38
C PRO A 173 -1.57 -15.36 1.10
N LEU A 174 -2.06 -14.16 1.40
CA LEU A 174 -2.29 -13.71 2.77
C LEU A 174 -3.58 -14.33 3.32
N LEU A 175 -4.66 -14.24 2.54
CA LEU A 175 -5.97 -14.79 2.93
C LEU A 175 -5.93 -16.31 3.08
N ASP A 176 -5.23 -17.02 2.18
CA ASP A 176 -5.09 -18.48 2.23
C ASP A 176 -4.54 -18.98 3.58
N ARG A 177 -3.61 -18.22 4.18
CA ARG A 177 -3.05 -18.55 5.51
C ARG A 177 -4.03 -18.31 6.65
N ILE A 178 -4.85 -17.27 6.55
CA ILE A 178 -5.89 -16.99 7.55
C ILE A 178 -6.98 -18.06 7.48
N VAL A 179 -7.33 -18.53 6.28
CA VAL A 179 -8.27 -19.65 6.09
C VAL A 179 -7.72 -20.93 6.72
N ALA A 180 -6.43 -21.21 6.55
CA ALA A 180 -5.79 -22.38 7.14
C ALA A 180 -5.76 -22.33 8.68
N ASP A 181 -5.56 -21.16 9.29
CA ASP A 181 -5.67 -20.94 10.73
C ASP A 181 -6.04 -19.48 11.05
N ARG A 182 -7.28 -19.29 11.53
CA ARG A 182 -7.85 -17.98 11.90
C ARG A 182 -7.11 -17.25 13.03
N HIS A 183 -6.19 -17.92 13.74
CA HIS A 183 -5.35 -17.28 14.76
C HIS A 183 -4.02 -16.75 14.18
N THR A 184 -3.82 -16.88 12.87
CA THR A 184 -2.64 -16.37 12.17
C THR A 184 -2.84 -14.90 11.79
N VAL A 185 -1.88 -14.06 12.18
CA VAL A 185 -1.72 -12.71 11.63
C VAL A 185 -0.64 -12.79 10.55
N VAL A 186 -0.94 -12.30 9.36
CA VAL A 186 -0.04 -12.34 8.20
C VAL A 186 0.41 -10.95 7.78
N CYS A 187 1.62 -10.87 7.26
CA CYS A 187 2.16 -9.66 6.67
C CYS A 187 2.76 -9.96 5.30
N PRO A 188 2.63 -9.06 4.33
CA PRO A 188 3.34 -9.18 3.06
C PRO A 188 4.84 -8.91 3.25
N VAL A 189 5.63 -9.25 2.24
CA VAL A 189 6.94 -8.61 2.05
C VAL A 189 6.67 -7.18 1.59
N ILE A 190 7.30 -6.22 2.26
CA ILE A 190 7.10 -4.79 1.99
C ILE A 190 8.24 -4.32 1.10
N ASP A 191 7.93 -4.13 -0.18
CA ASP A 191 8.85 -3.54 -1.15
C ASP A 191 8.99 -2.02 -0.96
N ILE A 192 10.03 -1.45 -1.58
CA ILE A 192 10.38 -0.04 -1.42
C ILE A 192 9.87 0.74 -2.62
N ILE A 193 9.20 1.86 -2.37
CA ILE A 193 9.03 2.92 -3.37
C ILE A 193 9.97 4.05 -2.96
N ASP A 194 10.98 4.29 -3.79
CA ASP A 194 12.00 5.31 -3.51
C ASP A 194 11.37 6.71 -3.45
N ALA A 195 11.61 7.46 -2.37
CA ALA A 195 10.92 8.74 -2.13
C ALA A 195 11.26 9.83 -3.17
N ASP A 196 12.44 9.74 -3.81
CA ASP A 196 12.91 10.74 -4.78
C ASP A 196 12.50 10.40 -6.21
N THR A 197 12.74 9.16 -6.61
CA THR A 197 12.59 8.67 -7.98
C THR A 197 11.26 7.96 -8.22
N LEU A 198 10.56 7.60 -7.15
CA LEU A 198 9.36 6.77 -7.14
C LEU A 198 9.56 5.41 -7.82
N LYS A 199 10.82 4.95 -7.99
CA LYS A 199 11.13 3.61 -8.50
C LYS A 199 10.64 2.56 -7.50
N TYR A 200 9.97 1.54 -8.01
CA TYR A 200 9.54 0.38 -7.22
C TYR A 200 10.69 -0.64 -7.18
N ILE A 201 11.16 -0.96 -5.98
CA ILE A 201 12.37 -1.72 -5.73
C ILE A 201 12.02 -2.93 -4.86
N GLU A 202 12.34 -4.12 -5.38
CA GLU A 202 12.15 -5.37 -4.65
C GLU A 202 12.92 -5.38 -3.33
N SER A 203 12.29 -5.88 -2.26
CA SER A 203 12.91 -6.07 -0.96
C SER A 203 13.22 -7.55 -0.72
N PRO A 204 14.38 -7.87 -0.11
CA PRO A 204 14.70 -9.25 0.22
C PRO A 204 13.80 -9.76 1.34
N VAL A 205 13.52 -11.07 1.32
CA VAL A 205 12.75 -11.73 2.39
C VAL A 205 13.49 -11.59 3.72
N CYS A 206 12.82 -11.04 4.72
CA CYS A 206 13.36 -10.77 6.05
C CYS A 206 12.32 -11.01 7.14
N LYS A 207 12.75 -10.96 8.40
CA LYS A 207 11.89 -11.01 9.59
C LYS A 207 11.88 -9.66 10.28
N GLY A 208 10.79 -9.38 10.98
CA GLY A 208 10.75 -8.34 11.99
C GLY A 208 11.51 -8.76 13.24
N GLY A 209 12.43 -7.91 13.67
CA GLY A 209 13.13 -7.99 14.93
C GLY A 209 12.90 -6.74 15.77
N MET A 210 13.54 -6.70 16.94
CA MET A 210 13.48 -5.55 17.84
C MET A 210 14.81 -5.36 18.55
N SER A 211 15.28 -4.12 18.66
CA SER A 211 16.42 -3.77 19.50
C SER A 211 16.03 -3.70 20.98
N TRP A 212 17.00 -3.66 21.88
CA TRP A 212 16.73 -3.47 23.32
C TRP A 212 16.15 -2.09 23.67
N SER A 213 16.19 -1.13 22.75
CA SER A 213 15.49 0.16 22.87
C SER A 213 14.05 0.12 22.34
N LEU A 214 13.52 -1.08 22.07
CA LEU A 214 12.19 -1.32 21.48
C LEU A 214 12.02 -0.72 20.07
N ALA A 215 13.12 -0.49 19.34
CA ALA A 215 13.04 -0.07 17.95
C ALA A 215 12.88 -1.28 17.03
N PHE A 216 11.93 -1.22 16.10
CA PHE A 216 11.77 -2.22 15.04
C PHE A 216 13.02 -2.26 14.15
N LYS A 217 13.37 -3.46 13.68
CA LYS A 217 14.45 -3.67 12.71
C LYS A 217 14.13 -4.82 11.78
N TRP A 218 14.79 -4.85 10.62
CA TRP A 218 14.76 -5.97 9.69
C TRP A 218 15.92 -6.92 9.99
N ASP A 219 15.60 -8.19 10.27
CA ASP A 219 16.57 -9.26 10.45
C ASP A 219 16.59 -10.13 9.18
N TYR A 220 17.71 -10.07 8.46
CA TYR A 220 17.91 -10.81 7.21
C TYR A 220 18.42 -12.23 7.46
N PHE A 221 18.02 -13.14 6.60
CA PHE A 221 18.50 -14.52 6.63
C PHE A 221 19.94 -14.63 6.12
N PRO A 222 20.74 -15.58 6.62
CA PRO A 222 22.02 -15.91 5.98
C PRO A 222 21.76 -16.45 4.56
N PRO A 223 22.66 -16.26 3.59
CA PRO A 223 22.47 -16.74 2.22
C PRO A 223 22.12 -18.23 2.13
N SER A 224 22.71 -19.06 3.01
CA SER A 224 22.44 -20.51 3.07
C SER A 224 20.99 -20.89 3.40
N TYR A 225 20.22 -19.97 4.00
CA TYR A 225 18.78 -20.18 4.20
C TYR A 225 18.06 -20.39 2.88
N PHE A 226 18.54 -19.77 1.81
CA PHE A 226 17.92 -19.81 0.49
C PHE A 226 18.51 -20.89 -0.43
N ASP A 227 19.37 -21.77 0.09
CA ASP A 227 19.90 -22.93 -0.66
C ASP A 227 18.78 -23.90 -1.07
N GLU A 228 17.69 -23.96 -0.30
CA GLU A 228 16.46 -24.65 -0.68
C GLU A 228 15.51 -23.68 -1.43
N PRO A 229 15.19 -23.89 -2.72
CA PRO A 229 14.39 -22.93 -3.49
C PRO A 229 12.99 -22.65 -2.92
N LYS A 230 12.40 -23.59 -2.16
CA LYS A 230 11.11 -23.40 -1.49
C LYS A 230 11.12 -22.28 -0.45
N GLN A 231 12.29 -21.85 0.00
CA GLN A 231 12.48 -20.83 1.04
C GLN A 231 12.10 -19.43 0.56
N TYR A 232 12.14 -19.20 -0.75
CA TYR A 232 11.71 -17.94 -1.38
C TYR A 232 10.19 -17.76 -1.42
N VAL A 233 9.42 -18.85 -1.36
CA VAL A 233 7.95 -18.81 -1.52
C VAL A 233 7.19 -19.14 -0.23
N ARG A 234 7.81 -19.90 0.68
CA ARG A 234 7.14 -20.31 1.92
C ARG A 234 6.93 -19.11 2.86
N PRO A 235 5.82 -19.07 3.62
CA PRO A 235 5.66 -18.11 4.69
C PRO A 235 6.77 -18.23 5.73
N VAL A 236 7.13 -17.09 6.30
CA VAL A 236 8.16 -16.99 7.33
C VAL A 236 7.52 -16.63 8.66
N LYS A 237 7.87 -17.39 9.71
CA LYS A 237 7.55 -16.97 11.09
C LYS A 237 8.43 -15.79 11.47
N SER A 238 7.79 -14.70 11.88
CA SER A 238 8.43 -13.44 12.27
C SER A 238 8.12 -13.13 13.74
N PRO A 239 9.12 -12.79 14.57
CA PRO A 239 8.91 -12.35 15.95
C PRO A 239 8.04 -11.10 16.09
N THR A 240 8.18 -10.15 15.18
CA THR A 240 7.41 -8.90 15.13
C THR A 240 6.98 -8.61 13.69
N MET A 241 6.13 -7.60 13.50
CA MET A 241 5.78 -7.05 12.19
C MET A 241 6.00 -5.53 12.21
N ALA A 242 6.11 -4.91 11.04
CA ALA A 242 6.35 -3.46 10.94
C ALA A 242 5.12 -2.62 11.33
N GLY A 243 3.91 -3.18 11.19
CA GLY A 243 2.63 -2.51 11.47
C GLY A 243 2.02 -2.86 12.81
#